data_AF-Q98AD1-F1
#
_entry.id   AF-Q98AD1-F1
#
_cell.length_a   1.000
_cell.length_b   1.000
_cell.length_c   1.000
_cell.angle_alpha   90.00
_cell.angle_beta   90.00
_cell.angle_gamma   90.00
#
_symmetry.space_group_name_H-M   'P 1'
#
loop_
_entity.id
_entity.type
_entity.pdbx_description
1 polymer ?
#
loop_
_entity_poly.entity_id
_entity_poly.type
_entity_poly.pdbx_seq_one_letter_code
_entity_poly.pdbx_strand_id
1 'polypeptide(L)'
;MSELDLIDSVIPRTDVVKCTARIGAKIRNIKLSADLPDQTIAAINRLVLEHKVIFFRDQAHLDDAEQEGFALRFGKLSLYPEGTTPIFDMDSAARDNSG
;
A
#
# COMPACT_ATOMS: atom_id res chain seq x y z
N MET A 1 -20.73 5.36 -22.47
CA MET A 1 -19.59 5.74 -21.61
C MET A 1 -18.74 4.52 -21.40
N SER A 2 -17.42 4.62 -21.58
CA SER A 2 -16.52 3.48 -21.43
C SER A 2 -16.12 3.30 -19.96
N GLU A 3 -15.72 2.09 -19.57
CA GLU A 3 -15.28 1.81 -18.20
C GLU A 3 -14.03 2.61 -17.79
N LEU A 4 -13.20 2.98 -18.77
CA LEU A 4 -12.04 3.86 -18.57
C LEU A 4 -12.45 5.28 -18.16
N ASP A 5 -13.52 5.81 -18.75
CA ASP A 5 -14.05 7.13 -18.39
C ASP A 5 -14.59 7.13 -16.96
N LEU A 6 -15.16 6.00 -16.52
CA LEU A 6 -15.66 5.84 -15.16
C LEU A 6 -14.50 5.85 -14.14
N ILE A 7 -13.39 5.19 -14.47
CA ILE A 7 -12.21 5.11 -13.60
C ILE A 7 -11.51 6.47 -13.50
N ASP A 8 -11.36 7.17 -14.62
CA ASP A 8 -10.78 8.52 -14.67
C ASP A 8 -11.65 9.54 -13.89
N SER A 9 -12.96 9.27 -13.72
CA SER A 9 -13.83 10.11 -12.88
C SER A 9 -13.58 9.93 -11.37
N VAL A 10 -13.09 8.76 -10.97
CA VAL A 10 -12.81 8.43 -9.55
C VAL A 10 -11.38 8.78 -9.18
N ILE A 11 -10.42 8.47 -10.06
CA ILE A 11 -9.01 8.79 -9.88
C ILE A 11 -8.55 9.50 -11.16
N PRO A 12 -8.60 10.84 -11.18
CA PRO A 12 -8.15 11.60 -12.32
C PRO A 12 -6.70 11.26 -12.65
N ARG A 13 -6.38 11.12 -13.94
CA ARG A 13 -4.99 10.86 -14.38
C ARG A 13 -3.99 11.92 -13.93
N THR A 14 -4.47 13.14 -13.68
CA THR A 14 -3.67 14.24 -13.12
C THR A 14 -3.16 13.95 -11.71
N ASP A 15 -3.83 13.05 -10.98
CA ASP A 15 -3.46 12.63 -9.63
C ASP A 15 -2.53 11.41 -9.62
N VAL A 16 -2.28 10.81 -10.79
CA VAL A 16 -1.38 9.67 -10.98
C VAL A 16 -0.02 10.17 -11.50
N VAL A 17 0.98 10.18 -10.63
CA VAL A 17 2.33 10.66 -10.95
C VAL A 17 3.29 9.47 -11.05
N LYS A 18 3.79 9.18 -12.25
CA LYS A 18 4.76 8.09 -12.45
C LYS A 18 6.05 8.35 -11.64
N CYS A 19 6.53 7.33 -10.94
CA CYS A 19 7.77 7.41 -10.17
C CYS A 19 9.00 7.09 -11.03
N THR A 20 8.87 6.16 -11.98
CA THR A 20 9.94 5.81 -12.92
C THR A 20 9.39 5.65 -14.33
N ALA A 21 10.28 5.46 -15.31
CA ALA A 21 9.90 5.26 -16.70
C ALA A 21 9.12 3.94 -16.95
N ARG A 22 9.28 2.92 -16.09
CA ARG A 22 8.76 1.56 -16.34
C ARG A 22 7.74 1.09 -15.31
N ILE A 23 7.95 1.37 -14.04
CA ILE A 23 7.08 0.93 -12.94
C ILE A 23 6.92 2.01 -11.88
N GLY A 24 5.87 1.91 -11.08
CA GLY A 24 5.65 2.82 -9.95
C GLY A 24 4.85 4.05 -10.34
N ALA A 25 3.79 4.31 -9.58
CA ALA A 25 3.08 5.58 -9.59
C ALA A 25 2.69 6.02 -8.18
N LYS A 26 2.80 7.31 -7.88
CA LYS A 26 2.21 7.93 -6.70
C LYS A 26 0.80 8.39 -7.05
N ILE A 27 -0.18 7.98 -6.25
CA ILE A 27 -1.56 8.45 -6.35
C ILE A 27 -1.77 9.52 -5.28
N ARG A 28 -2.36 10.65 -5.69
CA ARG A 28 -2.65 11.80 -4.83
C ARG A 28 -4.13 11.86 -4.48
N ASN A 29 -4.45 12.64 -3.45
CA ASN A 29 -5.83 12.99 -3.08
C ASN A 29 -6.74 11.81 -2.74
N ILE A 30 -6.17 10.66 -2.37
CA ILE A 30 -6.93 9.50 -1.90
C ILE A 30 -6.52 9.17 -0.47
N LYS A 31 -7.55 9.04 0.38
CA LYS A 31 -7.44 8.53 1.74
C LYS A 31 -7.84 7.06 1.71
N LEU A 32 -6.92 6.16 2.07
CA LEU A 32 -7.18 4.72 2.09
C LEU A 32 -8.06 4.37 3.28
N SER A 33 -9.01 3.46 3.05
CA SER A 33 -9.90 2.92 4.08
C SER A 33 -10.58 1.66 3.54
N ALA A 34 -11.00 0.78 4.44
CA ALA A 34 -11.86 -0.36 4.10
C ALA A 34 -13.23 0.07 3.56
N ASP A 35 -13.70 1.26 3.92
CA ASP A 35 -15.01 1.81 3.53
C ASP A 35 -15.00 2.51 2.16
N LEU A 36 -13.90 2.41 1.41
CA LEU A 36 -13.83 2.98 0.07
C LEU A 36 -14.86 2.32 -0.87
N PRO A 37 -15.54 3.12 -1.72
CA PRO A 37 -16.46 2.60 -2.72
C PRO A 37 -15.81 1.57 -3.64
N ASP A 38 -16.56 0.55 -4.04
CA ASP A 38 -16.06 -0.54 -4.90
C ASP A 38 -15.44 -0.01 -6.21
N GLN A 39 -16.02 1.05 -6.79
CA GLN A 39 -15.48 1.73 -7.96
C GLN A 39 -14.06 2.28 -7.74
N THR A 40 -13.77 2.80 -6.54
CA THR A 40 -12.44 3.31 -6.17
C THR A 40 -11.46 2.17 -5.98
N ILE A 41 -11.88 1.08 -5.34
CA ILE A 41 -11.05 -0.13 -5.20
C ILE A 41 -10.71 -0.71 -6.58
N ALA A 42 -11.68 -0.80 -7.49
CA ALA A 42 -11.48 -1.26 -8.86
C ALA A 42 -10.51 -0.36 -9.64
N ALA A 43 -10.65 0.97 -9.49
CA ALA A 43 -9.72 1.95 -10.07
C ALA A 43 -8.29 1.77 -9.56
N ILE A 44 -8.11 1.64 -8.24
CA ILE A 44 -6.82 1.38 -7.61
C ILE A 44 -6.21 0.07 -8.14
N ASN A 45 -6.99 -1.01 -8.22
CA ASN A 45 -6.52 -2.29 -8.72
C ASN A 45 -6.04 -2.21 -10.19
N ARG A 46 -6.75 -1.47 -11.06
CA ARG A 46 -6.26 -1.22 -12.43
C ARG A 46 -4.94 -0.47 -12.45
N LEU A 47 -4.77 0.54 -11.60
CA LEU A 47 -3.52 1.30 -11.50
C LEU A 47 -2.36 0.40 -11.00
N VAL A 48 -2.63 -0.55 -10.10
CA VAL A 48 -1.64 -1.58 -9.71
C VAL A 48 -1.27 -2.44 -10.91
N LEU A 49 -2.24 -2.91 -11.71
CA LEU A 49 -1.94 -3.75 -12.88
C LEU A 49 -1.12 -3.01 -13.95
N GLU A 50 -1.40 -1.71 -14.14
CA GLU A 50 -0.68 -0.86 -15.08
C GLU A 50 0.75 -0.53 -14.59
N HIS A 51 0.87 -0.04 -13.36
CA HIS A 51 2.13 0.50 -12.82
C HIS A 51 2.93 -0.49 -12.00
N LYS A 52 2.41 -1.70 -11.76
CA LYS A 52 2.98 -2.80 -10.94
C LYS A 52 3.10 -2.52 -9.45
N VAL A 53 3.38 -1.28 -9.08
CA VAL A 53 3.44 -0.79 -7.71
C VAL A 53 2.88 0.63 -7.68
N ILE A 54 2.16 0.96 -6.62
CA ILE A 54 1.61 2.30 -6.40
C ILE A 54 1.87 2.76 -4.98
N PHE A 55 1.95 4.07 -4.79
CA PHE A 55 2.23 4.69 -3.51
C PHE A 55 1.15 5.70 -3.15
N PHE A 56 0.68 5.63 -1.91
CA PHE A 56 -0.14 6.67 -1.30
C PHE A 56 0.70 7.37 -0.23
N ARG A 57 0.54 8.68 -0.10
CA ARG A 57 1.22 9.48 0.93
C ARG A 57 0.19 10.03 1.89
N ASP A 58 0.65 10.51 3.05
CA ASP A 58 -0.18 11.21 4.03
C ASP A 58 -1.29 10.32 4.63
N GLN A 59 -1.00 9.03 4.82
CA GLN A 59 -1.90 8.02 5.38
C GLN A 59 -1.64 7.78 6.87
N ALA A 60 -1.40 8.84 7.65
CA ALA A 60 -1.08 8.72 9.07
C ALA A 60 -2.24 8.21 9.94
N HIS A 61 -3.44 8.11 9.37
CA HIS A 61 -4.61 7.56 10.05
C HIS A 61 -4.67 6.03 10.00
N LEU A 62 -4.02 5.38 9.03
CA LEU A 62 -4.05 3.93 8.88
C LEU A 62 -3.35 3.26 10.07
N ASP A 63 -4.13 2.64 10.93
CA ASP A 63 -3.63 1.66 11.90
C ASP A 63 -3.57 0.25 11.28
N ASP A 64 -3.07 -0.72 12.04
CA ASP A 64 -2.91 -2.09 11.57
C ASP A 64 -4.26 -2.72 11.13
N ALA A 65 -5.34 -2.41 11.83
CA ALA A 65 -6.67 -2.95 11.53
C ALA A 65 -7.28 -2.30 10.28
N GLU A 66 -7.11 -1.00 10.09
CA GLU A 66 -7.52 -0.29 8.88
C GLU A 66 -6.71 -0.72 7.67
N GLN A 67 -5.41 -0.97 7.84
CA GLN A 67 -4.55 -1.49 6.78
C GLN A 67 -4.97 -2.92 6.39
N GLU A 68 -5.24 -3.79 7.37
CA GLU A 68 -5.73 -5.15 7.15
C GLU A 68 -7.08 -5.12 6.41
N GLY A 69 -8.03 -4.31 6.90
CA GLY A 69 -9.36 -4.16 6.31
C GLY A 69 -9.31 -3.66 4.88
N PHE A 70 -8.43 -2.68 4.58
CA PHE A 70 -8.21 -2.22 3.21
C PHE A 70 -7.59 -3.32 2.32
N ALA A 71 -6.60 -4.05 2.82
CA ALA A 71 -5.94 -5.11 2.06
C ALA A 71 -6.90 -6.26 1.70
N LEU A 72 -7.84 -6.59 2.59
CA LEU A 72 -8.89 -7.59 2.34
C LEU A 72 -9.81 -7.22 1.15
N ARG A 73 -9.91 -5.93 0.79
CA ARG A 73 -10.67 -5.47 -0.39
C ARG A 73 -10.06 -5.94 -1.72
N PHE A 74 -8.78 -6.32 -1.72
CA PHE A 74 -8.06 -6.83 -2.90
C PHE A 74 -8.00 -8.36 -2.97
N GLY A 75 -8.49 -9.05 -1.94
CA GLY A 75 -8.53 -10.51 -1.87
C GLY A 75 -8.15 -11.04 -0.50
N LYS A 76 -7.95 -12.36 -0.43
CA LYS A 76 -7.56 -13.02 0.81
C LYS A 76 -6.13 -12.65 1.17
N LEU A 77 -5.93 -12.16 2.39
CA LEU A 77 -4.60 -11.98 2.94
C LEU A 77 -3.87 -13.32 3.00
N SER A 78 -2.69 -13.38 2.37
CA SER A 78 -1.75 -14.47 2.61
C SER A 78 -1.03 -14.15 3.91
N LEU A 79 -1.29 -14.92 4.95
CA LEU A 79 -0.40 -14.96 6.10
C LEU A 79 0.97 -15.36 5.55
N TYR A 80 1.97 -14.49 5.72
CA TYR A 80 3.37 -14.87 5.50
C TYR A 80 3.65 -16.05 6.45
N PRO A 81 4.40 -17.09 6.04
CA PRO A 81 4.69 -18.20 6.94
C PRO A 81 5.30 -17.66 8.23
N GLU A 82 4.65 -17.94 9.36
CA GLU A 82 5.15 -17.66 10.70
C GLU A 82 6.48 -18.40 10.88
N GLY A 83 7.60 -17.71 10.64
CA GLY A 83 8.91 -18.35 10.65
C GLY A 83 10.12 -17.42 10.64
N THR A 84 9.93 -16.10 10.64
CA THR A 84 11.03 -15.17 10.93
C THR A 84 10.85 -14.72 12.37
N THR A 85 11.51 -15.43 13.28
CA THR A 85 11.85 -14.87 14.59
C THR A 85 12.41 -13.46 14.36
N PRO A 86 11.94 -12.43 15.09
CA PRO A 86 12.60 -11.14 15.03
C PRO A 86 14.05 -11.37 15.43
N ILE A 87 14.97 -11.19 14.48
CA ILE A 87 16.40 -11.06 14.76
C ILE A 87 16.62 -9.73 15.49
N PHE A 88 16.22 -9.71 16.75
CA PHE A 88 16.50 -8.65 17.70
C PHE A 88 17.40 -9.21 18.81
N ASP A 89 18.47 -9.88 18.43
CA ASP A 89 19.65 -10.06 19.29
C ASP A 89 20.80 -9.27 18.67
N MET A 90 20.69 -7.95 18.76
CA MET A 90 21.83 -7.05 18.61
C MET A 90 22.16 -6.46 19.99
N ASP A 91 22.36 -7.32 20.99
CA ASP A 91 23.03 -6.94 22.23
C ASP A 91 24.53 -6.77 21.94
N SER A 92 24.84 -5.64 21.29
CA SER A 92 26.13 -4.99 21.40
C SER A 92 26.13 -4.13 22.66
N ALA A 93 26.27 -4.76 23.83
CA ALA A 93 26.78 -4.11 25.02
C ALA A 93 28.23 -4.57 25.21
N ALA A 94 29.14 -3.76 24.69
CA ALA A 94 30.55 -3.87 24.98
C ALA A 94 30.83 -3.63 26.47
N ARG A 95 31.84 -4.36 26.97
CA ARG A 95 32.65 -4.12 28.17
C ARG A 95 32.05 -4.49 29.53
N ASP A 96 32.53 -5.61 30.07
CA ASP A 96 33.21 -5.61 31.36
C ASP A 96 34.46 -6.51 31.34
N ASN A 97 35.62 -5.87 31.52
CA ASN A 97 36.87 -6.54 31.86
C ASN A 97 37.02 -6.41 33.38
N SER A 98 36.80 -7.49 34.12
CA SER A 98 37.02 -7.52 35.57
C SER A 98 37.56 -8.89 36.02
N GLY A 99 38.79 -8.91 36.53
CA GLY A 99 39.30 -9.93 37.46
C GLY A 99 40.34 -10.88 36.91
#